data_AF-A0A838RXA0-F1
#
_entry.id   AF-A0A838RXA0-F1
#
_cell.length_a   1.000
_cell.length_b   1.000
_cell.length_c   1.000
_cell.angle_alpha   90.00
_cell.angle_beta   90.00
_cell.angle_gamma   90.00
#
_symmetry.space_group_name_H-M   'P 1'
#
loop_
_entity.id
_entity.type
_entity.pdbx_description
1 polymer ?
#
loop_
_entity_poly.entity_id
_entity_poly.type
_entity_poly.pdbx_seq_one_letter_code
_entity_poly.pdbx_strand_id
1 'polypeptide(L)'
;MTWYTLPGFKHIICLAAGLILPGSFGDLVVAGGAAQDLLTAQEKSGKQIYVHGTSSGGREILAYLGESSLEVPGRTMPCANCHGLDGQGNPEGGVVPSNLTWEALTKPYGVTHPGGRTHPPYTDRALARAITRGLDPAGNKLLNVMPHYQLSQEDLGDLVAYLKQLGKDRDPGLTENSITIGTTIPARADLAGIGQAIKAVTTAFFEEVNSRGGIYNRKIELKINETSYPPKTTSAIVKRFIQDKQIFAMTSAFTAGADKELAALMDNLHVPLIGPLTLYPQGGLPLNRHVFYILSGIDGQARALVNFACQRMPDKRAGVLIVYSDDQMTKGVLEAIKDQCQKNGCGPPETYSYPHADSDVPTFAARLKQTSKSVIFFLGTGREAIALMKEATELR
;
A
#
# COMPACT_ATOMS: atom_id res chain seq x y z
N MET A 1 -6.93 -6.39 24.85
CA MET A 1 -5.69 -6.83 25.52
C MET A 1 -5.81 -6.45 26.97
N THR A 2 -5.43 -7.34 27.89
CA THR A 2 -5.77 -7.15 29.31
C THR A 2 -4.62 -7.59 30.20
N TRP A 3 -4.30 -6.73 31.17
CA TRP A 3 -3.32 -7.00 32.21
C TRP A 3 -4.06 -7.58 33.41
N TYR A 4 -3.59 -8.72 33.93
CA TYR A 4 -4.19 -9.31 35.12
C TYR A 4 -3.14 -9.57 36.20
N THR A 5 -3.54 -9.30 37.44
CA THR A 5 -2.88 -9.79 38.64
C THR A 5 -3.70 -10.97 39.17
N LEU A 6 -3.18 -12.19 39.04
CA LEU A 6 -3.81 -13.37 39.64
C LEU A 6 -3.28 -13.58 41.07
N PRO A 7 -4.12 -13.86 42.07
CA PRO A 7 -3.66 -14.26 43.39
C PRO A 7 -2.85 -15.57 43.29
N GLY A 8 -1.57 -15.54 43.68
CA GLY A 8 -0.62 -16.67 43.55
C GLY A 8 0.45 -16.49 42.45
N PHE A 9 0.23 -15.57 41.50
CA PHE A 9 1.21 -15.18 40.48
C PHE A 9 1.50 -13.68 40.59
N LYS A 10 2.76 -13.26 40.41
CA LYS A 10 3.07 -11.82 40.57
C LYS A 10 2.47 -10.98 39.42
N HIS A 11 2.62 -11.35 38.14
CA HIS A 11 1.97 -10.68 36.99
C HIS A 11 1.75 -11.62 35.78
N ILE A 12 0.58 -11.55 35.12
CA ILE A 12 0.29 -12.28 33.86
C ILE A 12 -0.10 -11.28 32.76
N ILE A 13 0.57 -11.39 31.62
CA ILE A 13 0.29 -10.62 30.41
C ILE A 13 -0.27 -11.57 29.36
N CYS A 14 -1.56 -11.39 29.04
CA CYS A 14 -2.21 -12.16 28.00
C CYS A 14 -2.16 -11.39 26.66
N LEU A 15 -1.44 -11.95 25.69
CA LEU A 15 -1.50 -11.56 24.29
C LEU A 15 -2.52 -12.46 23.61
N ALA A 16 -3.79 -12.06 23.65
CA ALA A 16 -4.83 -12.72 22.89
C ALA A 16 -4.79 -12.26 21.43
N ALA A 17 -4.42 -13.18 20.52
CA ALA A 17 -4.63 -13.02 19.09
C ALA A 17 -6.06 -13.50 18.75
N GLY A 18 -7.07 -12.66 18.99
CA GLY A 18 -8.45 -13.01 18.65
C GLY A 18 -9.44 -11.89 18.92
N LEU A 19 -10.07 -11.39 17.85
CA LEU A 19 -11.22 -10.49 17.94
C LEU A 19 -12.45 -11.27 18.43
N ILE A 20 -13.14 -10.72 19.42
CA ILE A 20 -14.44 -11.19 19.91
C ILE A 20 -15.53 -10.38 19.20
N LEU A 21 -16.49 -11.03 18.54
CA LEU A 21 -17.60 -10.36 17.86
C LEU A 21 -18.94 -11.12 18.00
N PRO A 22 -20.06 -10.42 18.26
CA PRO A 22 -21.41 -10.94 18.09
C PRO A 22 -22.20 -10.23 16.96
N GLY A 23 -23.06 -10.99 16.26
CA GLY A 23 -24.33 -10.53 15.66
C GLY A 23 -24.36 -10.13 14.17
N SER A 24 -25.33 -10.69 13.44
CA SER A 24 -25.51 -10.75 11.97
C SER A 24 -26.62 -9.82 11.44
N PHE A 25 -26.56 -9.31 10.20
CA PHE A 25 -27.72 -8.95 9.34
C PHE A 25 -27.35 -8.69 7.84
N GLY A 26 -28.04 -9.38 6.93
CA GLY A 26 -28.68 -8.86 5.68
C GLY A 26 -27.85 -8.44 4.46
N ASP A 27 -27.87 -9.26 3.41
CA ASP A 27 -27.26 -9.03 2.08
C ASP A 27 -28.01 -8.02 1.19
N LEU A 28 -27.26 -7.30 0.33
CA LEU A 28 -27.70 -6.96 -1.03
C LEU A 28 -26.47 -6.67 -1.93
N VAL A 29 -26.35 -7.41 -3.04
CA VAL A 29 -25.30 -7.23 -4.06
C VAL A 29 -25.92 -6.66 -5.33
N VAL A 30 -25.40 -5.54 -5.82
CA VAL A 30 -25.66 -5.02 -7.16
C VAL A 30 -24.36 -5.06 -7.95
N ALA A 31 -24.37 -5.85 -9.04
CA ALA A 31 -23.31 -5.89 -10.02
C ALA A 31 -23.41 -4.68 -10.97
N GLY A 32 -22.27 -4.04 -11.24
CA GLY A 32 -22.15 -2.92 -12.19
C GLY A 32 -20.84 -3.06 -12.95
N GLY A 33 -20.91 -2.97 -14.28
CA GLY A 33 -19.91 -3.43 -15.26
C GLY A 33 -18.55 -2.74 -15.23
N ALA A 34 -17.58 -3.43 -15.83
CA ALA A 34 -16.21 -2.99 -16.00
C ALA A 34 -16.09 -2.02 -17.18
N ALA A 35 -15.39 -0.91 -16.99
CA ALA A 35 -14.96 0.01 -18.04
C ALA A 35 -13.46 -0.21 -18.32
N GLN A 36 -13.13 -0.32 -19.61
CA GLN A 36 -11.84 -0.70 -20.19
C GLN A 36 -10.76 0.39 -20.10
N ASP A 37 -9.49 -0.04 -20.17
CA ASP A 37 -8.28 0.78 -20.32
C ASP A 37 -8.46 1.93 -21.33
N LEU A 38 -8.17 3.17 -20.89
CA LEU A 38 -8.38 4.41 -21.65
C LEU A 38 -7.38 4.66 -22.80
N LEU A 39 -6.27 3.91 -22.87
CA LEU A 39 -5.22 4.08 -23.89
C LEU A 39 -5.10 2.87 -24.82
N THR A 40 -4.97 3.15 -26.11
CA THR A 40 -4.58 2.18 -27.15
C THR A 40 -3.16 1.65 -26.90
N ALA A 41 -2.80 0.54 -27.55
CA ALA A 41 -1.43 0.00 -27.46
C ALA A 41 -0.37 1.03 -27.91
N GLN A 42 -0.70 1.82 -28.93
CA GLN A 42 0.17 2.88 -29.44
C GLN A 42 0.38 3.99 -28.39
N GLU A 43 -0.70 4.46 -27.78
CA GLU A 43 -0.62 5.50 -26.73
C GLU A 43 0.09 4.98 -25.48
N LYS A 44 -0.05 3.68 -25.14
CA LYS A 44 0.71 3.05 -24.05
C LYS A 44 2.22 3.03 -24.34
N SER A 45 2.63 2.69 -25.56
CA SER A 45 4.03 2.81 -26.00
C SER A 45 4.53 4.26 -25.89
N GLY A 46 3.71 5.23 -26.33
CA GLY A 46 4.03 6.65 -26.21
C GLY A 46 4.17 7.13 -24.76
N LYS A 47 3.30 6.65 -23.87
CA LYS A 47 3.38 6.92 -22.42
C LYS A 47 4.68 6.40 -21.84
N GLN A 48 5.10 5.20 -22.23
CA GLN A 48 6.37 4.63 -21.77
C GLN A 48 7.56 5.54 -22.15
N ILE A 49 7.58 6.07 -23.37
CA ILE A 49 8.62 7.00 -23.82
C ILE A 49 8.55 8.30 -22.99
N TYR A 50 7.35 8.86 -22.81
CA TYR A 50 7.16 10.12 -22.07
C TYR A 50 7.59 10.03 -20.60
N VAL A 51 7.17 8.96 -19.91
CA VAL A 51 7.34 8.78 -18.46
C VAL A 51 8.70 8.17 -18.13
N HIS A 52 9.18 7.24 -18.94
CA HIS A 52 10.37 6.43 -18.63
C HIS A 52 11.53 6.64 -19.61
N GLY A 53 11.34 7.36 -20.72
CA GLY A 53 12.39 7.56 -21.71
C GLY A 53 12.86 6.28 -22.40
N THR A 54 12.01 5.25 -22.47
CA THR A 54 12.34 3.94 -23.07
C THR A 54 11.37 3.56 -24.19
N SER A 55 11.88 2.84 -25.21
CA SER A 55 11.08 2.30 -26.31
C SER A 55 10.44 0.96 -25.93
N SER A 56 9.19 0.74 -26.34
CA SER A 56 8.53 -0.56 -26.23
C SER A 56 9.15 -1.62 -27.16
N GLY A 57 9.76 -1.18 -28.26
CA GLY A 57 10.55 -2.03 -29.17
C GLY A 57 11.95 -2.39 -28.66
N GLY A 58 12.32 -1.96 -27.44
CA GLY A 58 13.61 -2.29 -26.80
C GLY A 58 14.83 -1.55 -27.36
N ARG A 59 14.63 -0.65 -28.32
CA ARG A 59 15.69 0.21 -28.88
C ARG A 59 16.07 1.30 -27.87
N GLU A 60 17.36 1.58 -27.71
CA GLU A 60 17.79 2.67 -26.83
C GLU A 60 17.44 4.02 -27.46
N ILE A 61 16.82 4.88 -26.65
CA ILE A 61 16.54 6.28 -27.00
C ILE A 61 17.72 7.09 -26.47
N LEU A 62 18.29 7.96 -27.29
CA LEU A 62 19.37 8.86 -26.89
C LEU A 62 18.82 10.28 -26.73
N ALA A 63 19.27 10.97 -25.68
CA ALA A 63 18.97 12.37 -25.43
C ALA A 63 20.26 13.19 -25.48
N TYR A 64 20.21 14.32 -26.16
CA TYR A 64 21.35 15.23 -26.34
C TYR A 64 21.10 16.53 -25.59
N LEU A 65 22.03 16.89 -24.70
CA LEU A 65 21.92 18.04 -23.80
C LEU A 65 22.84 19.20 -24.21
N GLY A 66 22.29 20.41 -24.23
CA GLY A 66 23.03 21.65 -24.48
C GLY A 66 23.67 21.72 -25.87
N GLU A 67 24.47 22.75 -26.10
CA GLU A 67 25.18 22.94 -27.38
C GLU A 67 26.37 21.98 -27.54
N SER A 68 26.94 21.52 -26.42
CA SER A 68 28.01 20.52 -26.36
C SER A 68 27.54 19.09 -26.69
N SER A 69 26.23 18.89 -26.94
CA SER A 69 25.63 17.62 -27.36
C SER A 69 26.03 16.44 -26.47
N LEU A 70 26.04 16.64 -25.16
CA LEU A 70 26.30 15.55 -24.21
C LEU A 70 25.22 14.47 -24.41
N GLU A 71 25.66 13.28 -24.81
CA GLU A 71 24.80 12.14 -25.04
C GLU A 71 24.52 11.42 -23.73
N VAL A 72 23.23 11.22 -23.43
CA VAL A 72 22.78 10.43 -22.29
C VAL A 72 21.65 9.49 -22.71
N PRO A 73 21.48 8.33 -22.05
CA PRO A 73 20.31 7.49 -22.27
C PRO A 73 19.01 8.26 -21.99
N GLY A 74 17.99 8.08 -22.82
CA GLY A 74 16.69 8.73 -22.70
C GLY A 74 16.01 8.46 -21.35
N ARG A 75 16.22 7.27 -20.78
CA ARG A 75 15.77 6.91 -19.42
C ARG A 75 16.31 7.81 -18.30
N THR A 76 17.42 8.49 -18.54
CA THR A 76 18.02 9.45 -17.59
C THR A 76 17.36 10.82 -17.69
N MET A 77 16.76 11.14 -18.84
CA MET A 77 16.05 12.39 -19.10
C MET A 77 14.64 12.14 -19.69
N PRO A 78 13.70 11.48 -18.98
CA PRO A 78 12.32 11.38 -19.43
C PRO A 78 11.63 12.76 -19.52
N CYS A 79 10.72 12.91 -20.48
CA CYS A 79 9.99 14.17 -20.68
C CYS A 79 9.21 14.60 -19.43
N ALA A 80 8.62 13.63 -18.72
CA ALA A 80 7.82 13.86 -17.51
C ALA A 80 8.59 14.52 -16.36
N ASN A 81 9.94 14.43 -16.32
CA ASN A 81 10.73 15.05 -15.25
C ASN A 81 10.61 16.57 -15.27
N CYS A 82 10.64 17.18 -16.46
CA CYS A 82 10.48 18.63 -16.62
C CYS A 82 9.02 19.02 -16.87
N HIS A 83 8.31 18.24 -17.68
CA HIS A 83 6.96 18.62 -18.12
C HIS A 83 5.83 18.13 -17.20
N GLY A 84 6.14 17.33 -16.17
CA GLY A 84 5.16 16.75 -15.26
C GLY A 84 4.40 15.57 -15.87
N LEU A 85 3.78 14.73 -15.05
CA LEU A 85 2.95 13.61 -15.54
C LEU A 85 1.67 14.10 -16.23
N ASP A 86 1.17 15.28 -15.82
CA ASP A 86 0.00 15.94 -16.40
C ASP A 86 0.32 16.81 -17.63
N GLY A 87 1.61 16.99 -17.93
CA GLY A 87 2.09 17.78 -19.06
C GLY A 87 2.04 19.30 -18.85
N GLN A 88 1.73 19.81 -17.66
CA GLN A 88 1.56 21.26 -17.48
C GLN A 88 2.89 22.02 -17.33
N GLY A 89 3.99 21.32 -17.09
CA GLY A 89 5.30 21.89 -16.81
C GLY A 89 5.54 22.11 -15.32
N ASN A 90 6.72 21.70 -14.85
CA ASN A 90 7.20 21.93 -13.48
C ASN A 90 8.30 22.99 -13.48
N PRO A 91 8.03 24.25 -13.09
CA PRO A 91 9.05 25.27 -13.02
C PRO A 91 10.14 24.95 -11.99
N GLU A 92 11.41 24.99 -12.39
CA GLU A 92 12.55 24.73 -11.52
C GLU A 92 13.77 25.56 -11.97
N GLY A 93 14.53 26.12 -11.01
CA GLY A 93 15.83 26.75 -11.31
C GLY A 93 15.77 27.91 -12.32
N GLY A 94 14.63 28.61 -12.41
CA GLY A 94 14.42 29.68 -13.39
C GLY A 94 14.00 29.20 -14.80
N VAL A 95 13.85 27.90 -15.00
CA VAL A 95 13.28 27.28 -16.20
C VAL A 95 11.79 27.08 -16.00
N VAL A 96 10.99 27.50 -16.97
CA VAL A 96 9.54 27.24 -17.01
C VAL A 96 9.26 26.34 -18.22
N PRO A 97 9.17 25.02 -18.02
CA PRO A 97 8.82 24.09 -19.08
C PRO A 97 7.46 24.44 -19.70
N SER A 98 7.31 24.25 -21.01
CA SER A 98 6.04 24.52 -21.70
C SER A 98 4.98 23.51 -21.30
N ASN A 99 3.72 23.96 -21.27
CA ASN A 99 2.56 23.07 -21.18
C ASN A 99 2.45 22.26 -22.48
N LEU A 100 2.56 20.94 -22.37
CA LEU A 100 2.54 19.95 -23.45
C LEU A 100 1.17 19.32 -23.69
N THR A 101 0.13 19.72 -22.95
CA THR A 101 -1.24 19.25 -23.27
C THR A 101 -1.57 19.63 -24.71
N TRP A 102 -2.24 18.71 -25.43
CA TRP A 102 -2.52 18.92 -26.84
C TRP A 102 -3.29 20.21 -27.12
N GLU A 103 -4.24 20.53 -26.25
CA GLU A 103 -5.01 21.78 -26.32
C GLU A 103 -4.10 23.01 -26.19
N ALA A 104 -3.10 22.99 -25.30
CA ALA A 104 -2.15 24.09 -25.16
C ALA A 104 -1.24 24.23 -26.38
N LEU A 105 -0.76 23.12 -26.94
CA LEU A 105 0.14 23.11 -28.10
C LEU A 105 -0.56 23.51 -29.41
N THR A 106 -1.86 23.24 -29.54
CA THR A 106 -2.62 23.40 -30.80
C THR A 106 -3.62 24.55 -30.79
N LYS A 107 -3.50 25.49 -29.84
CA LYS A 107 -4.32 26.71 -29.82
C LYS A 107 -4.32 27.36 -31.22
N PRO A 108 -5.50 27.68 -31.79
CA PRO A 108 -5.61 28.08 -33.20
C PRO A 108 -4.98 29.44 -33.51
N TYR A 109 -4.82 30.29 -32.49
CA TYR A 109 -4.04 31.52 -32.56
C TYR A 109 -2.61 31.25 -32.07
N GLY A 110 -1.62 31.76 -32.79
CA GLY A 110 -0.21 31.60 -32.45
C GLY A 110 0.10 32.02 -31.00
N VAL A 111 1.13 31.42 -30.41
CA VAL A 111 1.48 31.61 -28.99
C VAL A 111 2.61 32.62 -28.87
N THR A 112 2.40 33.65 -28.04
CA THR A 112 3.46 34.58 -27.62
C THR A 112 3.96 34.20 -26.25
N HIS A 113 5.25 33.93 -26.14
CA HIS A 113 5.91 33.57 -24.88
C HIS A 113 6.31 34.83 -24.08
N PRO A 114 6.54 34.72 -22.76
CA PRO A 114 6.93 35.86 -21.91
C PRO A 114 8.15 36.66 -22.40
N GLY A 115 9.03 36.07 -23.23
CA GLY A 115 10.17 36.72 -23.87
C GLY A 115 9.91 37.29 -25.28
N GLY A 116 8.65 37.44 -25.70
CA GLY A 116 8.28 38.01 -27.01
C GLY A 116 8.41 37.04 -28.20
N ARG A 117 8.96 35.84 -28.00
CA ARG A 117 8.99 34.78 -29.02
C ARG A 117 7.57 34.39 -29.41
N THR A 118 7.34 34.27 -30.71
CA THR A 118 6.05 33.81 -31.28
C THR A 118 6.23 32.59 -32.17
N HIS A 119 5.22 31.72 -32.20
CA HIS A 119 5.16 30.62 -33.17
C HIS A 119 3.70 30.27 -33.53
N PRO A 120 3.46 29.71 -34.73
CA PRO A 120 2.15 29.18 -35.10
C PRO A 120 1.80 27.92 -34.28
N PRO A 121 0.55 27.42 -34.34
CA PRO A 121 0.14 26.22 -33.61
C PRO A 121 1.01 25.01 -33.96
N TYR A 122 1.22 24.10 -33.01
CA TYR A 122 1.93 22.86 -33.31
C TYR A 122 1.09 21.94 -34.21
N THR A 123 1.77 21.32 -35.17
CA THR A 123 1.28 20.16 -35.92
C THR A 123 2.10 18.94 -35.50
N ASP A 124 1.65 17.72 -35.81
CA ASP A 124 2.41 16.50 -35.55
C ASP A 124 3.87 16.62 -36.06
N ARG A 125 4.05 17.14 -37.27
CA ARG A 125 5.38 17.36 -37.86
C ARG A 125 6.19 18.43 -37.13
N ALA A 126 5.55 19.51 -36.69
CA ALA A 126 6.26 20.56 -35.94
C ALA A 126 6.67 20.07 -34.55
N LEU A 127 5.81 19.28 -33.89
CA LEU A 127 6.10 18.68 -32.59
C LEU A 127 7.23 17.65 -32.70
N ALA A 128 7.20 16.82 -33.73
CA ALA A 128 8.29 15.91 -34.06
C ALA A 128 9.63 16.64 -34.23
N ARG A 129 9.66 17.79 -34.91
CA ARG A 129 10.87 18.62 -35.04
C ARG A 129 11.31 19.24 -33.71
N ALA A 130 10.37 19.67 -32.87
CA ALA A 130 10.70 20.20 -31.54
C ALA A 130 11.40 19.14 -30.68
N ILE A 131 10.87 17.92 -30.67
CA ILE A 131 11.42 16.80 -29.88
C ILE A 131 12.78 16.34 -30.42
N THR A 132 12.93 16.23 -31.75
CA THR A 132 14.13 15.63 -32.36
C THR A 132 15.23 16.63 -32.69
N ARG A 133 14.90 17.93 -32.82
CA ARG A 133 15.85 18.97 -33.26
C ARG A 133 15.83 20.24 -32.40
N GLY A 134 14.92 20.36 -31.44
CA GLY A 134 14.80 21.56 -30.62
C GLY A 134 14.26 22.78 -31.34
N LEU A 135 13.45 22.58 -32.37
CA LEU A 135 12.93 23.67 -33.19
C LEU A 135 11.42 23.76 -33.06
N ASP A 136 10.93 24.94 -32.70
CA ASP A 136 9.51 25.23 -32.62
C ASP A 136 8.85 25.33 -34.03
N PRO A 137 7.52 25.53 -34.13
CA PRO A 137 6.84 25.62 -35.42
C PRO A 137 7.32 26.75 -36.33
N ALA A 138 7.85 27.84 -35.77
CA ALA A 138 8.44 28.95 -36.50
C ALA A 138 9.95 28.76 -36.79
N GLY A 139 10.54 27.66 -36.32
CA GLY A 139 11.97 27.36 -36.49
C GLY A 139 12.87 28.01 -35.45
N ASN A 140 12.31 28.60 -34.39
CA ASN A 140 13.13 29.12 -33.30
C ASN A 140 13.70 27.96 -32.48
N LYS A 141 14.93 28.12 -31.98
CA LYS A 141 15.52 27.17 -31.04
C LYS A 141 14.78 27.20 -29.70
N LEU A 142 14.53 26.02 -29.15
CA LEU A 142 14.04 25.84 -27.78
C LEU A 142 15.17 26.14 -26.78
N LEU A 143 14.82 26.30 -25.51
CA LEU A 143 15.82 26.56 -24.46
C LEU A 143 16.85 25.42 -24.42
N ASN A 144 18.12 25.75 -24.25
CA ASN A 144 19.24 24.78 -24.26
C ASN A 144 19.14 23.66 -23.20
N VAL A 145 18.26 23.84 -22.20
CA VAL A 145 17.95 22.84 -21.18
C VAL A 145 16.98 21.76 -21.67
N MET A 146 16.23 22.01 -22.76
CA MET A 146 15.36 21.01 -23.37
C MET A 146 16.20 20.04 -24.21
N PRO A 147 16.25 18.74 -23.88
CA PRO A 147 17.02 17.78 -24.65
C PRO A 147 16.41 17.53 -26.03
N HIS A 148 17.24 17.14 -26.99
CA HIS A 148 16.76 16.60 -28.27
C HIS A 148 16.90 15.08 -28.27
N TYR A 149 15.88 14.38 -28.76
CA TYR A 149 15.81 12.92 -28.68
C TYR A 149 15.99 12.28 -30.05
N GLN A 150 16.87 11.28 -30.12
CA GLN A 150 16.96 10.39 -31.26
C GLN A 150 15.96 9.25 -31.07
N LEU A 151 14.89 9.31 -31.87
CA LEU A 151 13.77 8.38 -31.85
C LEU A 151 13.63 7.75 -33.25
N SER A 152 13.18 6.50 -33.30
CA SER A 152 12.69 5.95 -34.58
C SER A 152 11.39 6.64 -35.00
N GLN A 153 10.99 6.43 -36.24
CA GLN A 153 9.69 6.94 -36.72
C GLN A 153 8.51 6.32 -35.94
N GLU A 154 8.63 5.05 -35.55
CA GLU A 154 7.63 4.34 -34.74
C GLU A 154 7.51 4.98 -33.34
N ASP A 155 8.62 5.10 -32.60
CA ASP A 155 8.60 5.68 -31.25
C ASP A 155 8.12 7.13 -31.26
N LEU A 156 8.51 7.89 -32.29
CA LEU A 156 8.08 9.28 -32.41
C LEU A 156 6.58 9.38 -32.70
N GLY A 157 6.05 8.47 -33.54
CA GLY A 157 4.62 8.35 -33.78
C GLY A 157 3.86 7.99 -32.50
N ASP A 158 4.36 7.02 -31.74
CA ASP A 158 3.79 6.58 -30.48
C ASP A 158 3.79 7.69 -29.43
N LEU A 159 4.91 8.39 -29.28
CA LEU A 159 5.03 9.53 -28.37
C LEU A 159 4.04 10.65 -28.76
N VAL A 160 3.94 11.00 -30.04
CA VAL A 160 2.97 12.01 -30.50
C VAL A 160 1.52 11.55 -30.27
N ALA A 161 1.21 10.27 -30.46
CA ALA A 161 -0.10 9.71 -30.15
C ALA A 161 -0.45 9.88 -28.66
N TYR A 162 0.50 9.58 -27.77
CA TYR A 162 0.29 9.80 -26.34
C TYR A 162 0.17 11.28 -25.95
N LEU A 163 0.99 12.17 -26.53
CA LEU A 163 0.90 13.62 -26.25
C LEU A 163 -0.48 14.21 -26.59
N LYS A 164 -1.22 13.60 -27.53
CA LYS A 164 -2.63 13.96 -27.83
C LYS A 164 -3.60 13.61 -26.69
N GLN A 165 -3.26 12.62 -25.87
CA GLN A 165 -3.99 12.20 -24.68
C GLN A 165 -3.40 12.75 -23.37
N LEU A 166 -2.23 13.39 -23.41
CA LEU A 166 -1.58 13.94 -22.22
C LEU A 166 -2.48 14.98 -21.54
N GLY A 167 -2.68 14.82 -20.23
CA GLY A 167 -3.64 15.58 -19.42
C GLY A 167 -5.07 15.00 -19.38
N LYS A 168 -5.38 14.05 -20.28
CA LYS A 168 -6.63 13.25 -20.26
C LYS A 168 -6.42 11.84 -19.74
N ASP A 169 -5.21 11.30 -19.90
CA ASP A 169 -4.78 10.06 -19.26
C ASP A 169 -4.65 10.28 -17.75
N ARG A 170 -5.54 9.64 -16.98
CA ARG A 170 -5.59 9.71 -15.52
C ARG A 170 -5.28 8.35 -14.93
N ASP A 171 -4.78 8.35 -13.71
CA ASP A 171 -4.68 7.11 -12.95
C ASP A 171 -6.07 6.44 -12.85
N PRO A 172 -6.14 5.10 -12.92
CA PRO A 172 -7.38 4.37 -12.76
C PRO A 172 -8.16 4.84 -11.54
N GLY A 173 -9.46 5.06 -11.71
CA GLY A 173 -10.34 5.49 -10.62
C GLY A 173 -10.29 6.99 -10.31
N LEU A 174 -9.50 7.79 -11.02
CA LEU A 174 -9.56 9.25 -10.93
C LEU A 174 -10.34 9.85 -12.09
N THR A 175 -11.38 10.62 -11.78
CA THR A 175 -12.11 11.43 -12.77
C THR A 175 -12.00 12.91 -12.41
N GLU A 176 -12.75 13.79 -13.10
CA GLU A 176 -12.83 15.21 -12.70
C GLU A 176 -13.51 15.41 -11.36
N ASN A 177 -14.40 14.49 -10.98
CA ASN A 177 -15.30 14.67 -9.85
C ASN A 177 -15.35 13.46 -8.90
N SER A 178 -14.58 12.40 -9.15
CA SER A 178 -14.53 11.23 -8.29
C SER A 178 -13.15 10.58 -8.14
N ILE A 179 -12.99 9.89 -7.01
CA ILE A 179 -11.84 9.04 -6.66
C ILE A 179 -12.39 7.67 -6.25
N THR A 180 -12.05 6.60 -6.97
CA THR A 180 -12.50 5.24 -6.64
C THR A 180 -11.54 4.60 -5.64
N ILE A 181 -12.02 4.33 -4.43
CA ILE A 181 -11.26 3.67 -3.36
C ILE A 181 -11.83 2.28 -3.14
N GLY A 182 -10.95 1.27 -3.04
CA GLY A 182 -11.34 -0.11 -2.83
C GLY A 182 -11.10 -0.58 -1.40
N THR A 183 -11.90 -1.53 -0.94
CA THR A 183 -11.57 -2.36 0.22
C THR A 183 -11.98 -3.80 -0.04
N THR A 184 -11.27 -4.74 0.59
CA THR A 184 -11.63 -6.16 0.59
C THR A 184 -11.87 -6.61 2.02
N ILE A 185 -13.02 -7.23 2.26
CA ILE A 185 -13.44 -7.67 3.59
C ILE A 185 -13.77 -9.16 3.58
N PRO A 186 -13.62 -9.85 4.72
CA PRO A 186 -13.97 -11.25 4.83
C PRO A 186 -15.50 -11.40 4.89
N ALA A 187 -16.02 -12.39 4.18
CA ALA A 187 -17.43 -12.80 4.24
C ALA A 187 -17.61 -14.24 4.77
N ARG A 188 -16.50 -14.87 5.20
CA ARG A 188 -16.55 -16.17 5.88
C ARG A 188 -17.32 -16.04 7.20
N ALA A 189 -18.16 -17.03 7.52
CA ALA A 189 -19.11 -16.93 8.63
C ALA A 189 -18.48 -16.59 10.00
N ASP A 190 -17.30 -17.12 10.30
CA ASP A 190 -16.57 -16.85 11.55
C ASP A 190 -15.92 -15.45 11.61
N LEU A 191 -15.91 -14.74 10.49
CA LEU A 191 -15.36 -13.39 10.33
C LEU A 191 -16.40 -12.38 9.81
N ALA A 192 -17.65 -12.79 9.64
CA ALA A 192 -18.68 -11.93 9.06
C ALA A 192 -18.86 -10.64 9.87
N GLY A 193 -18.82 -10.73 11.21
CA GLY A 193 -18.92 -9.55 12.08
C GLY A 193 -17.81 -8.53 11.84
N ILE A 194 -16.56 -8.97 11.60
CA ILE A 194 -15.45 -8.04 11.38
C ILE A 194 -15.59 -7.39 10.00
N GLY A 195 -16.01 -8.18 9.00
CA GLY A 195 -16.29 -7.67 7.67
C GLY A 195 -17.37 -6.58 7.69
N GLN A 196 -18.48 -6.82 8.39
CA GLN A 196 -19.56 -5.83 8.53
C GLN A 196 -19.10 -4.58 9.28
N ALA A 197 -18.30 -4.73 10.34
CA ALA A 197 -17.75 -3.59 11.06
C ALA A 197 -16.84 -2.73 10.16
N ILE A 198 -15.94 -3.36 9.39
CA ILE A 198 -15.07 -2.66 8.43
C ILE A 198 -15.91 -1.93 7.38
N LYS A 199 -16.90 -2.62 6.80
CA LYS A 199 -17.84 -2.04 5.81
C LYS A 199 -18.55 -0.82 6.37
N ALA A 200 -19.15 -0.92 7.55
CA ALA A 200 -19.88 0.16 8.18
C ALA A 200 -18.99 1.38 8.47
N VAL A 201 -17.82 1.17 9.08
CA VAL A 201 -16.89 2.25 9.44
C VAL A 201 -16.32 2.93 8.20
N THR A 202 -15.84 2.18 7.22
CA THR A 202 -15.26 2.75 5.99
C THR A 202 -16.30 3.49 5.16
N THR A 203 -17.52 2.96 5.06
CA THR A 203 -18.62 3.63 4.36
C THR A 203 -18.98 4.95 5.04
N ALA A 204 -19.27 4.93 6.35
CA ALA A 204 -19.63 6.12 7.10
C ALA A 204 -18.54 7.20 7.04
N PHE A 205 -17.27 6.81 7.16
CA PHE A 205 -16.15 7.74 7.06
C PHE A 205 -16.09 8.44 5.70
N PHE A 206 -16.19 7.70 4.59
CA PHE A 206 -16.12 8.32 3.26
C PHE A 206 -17.39 9.10 2.90
N GLU A 207 -18.55 8.72 3.41
CA GLU A 207 -19.77 9.53 3.33
C GLU A 207 -19.61 10.87 4.07
N GLU A 208 -19.02 10.86 5.26
CA GLU A 208 -18.71 12.09 6.01
C GLU A 208 -17.74 12.99 5.22
N VAL A 209 -16.65 12.43 4.68
CA VAL A 209 -15.70 13.17 3.82
C VAL A 209 -16.41 13.78 2.61
N ASN A 210 -17.27 13.01 1.95
CA ASN A 210 -18.03 13.50 0.79
C ASN A 210 -19.03 14.59 1.14
N SER A 211 -19.68 14.52 2.31
CA SER A 211 -20.60 15.56 2.78
C SER A 211 -19.90 16.90 3.06
N ARG A 212 -18.58 16.87 3.29
CA ARG A 212 -17.71 18.04 3.46
C ARG A 212 -17.05 18.53 2.16
N GLY A 213 -17.52 18.07 1.01
CA GLY A 213 -17.01 18.49 -0.31
C GLY A 213 -15.96 17.57 -0.93
N GLY A 214 -15.63 16.45 -0.28
CA GLY A 214 -14.69 15.47 -0.80
C GLY A 214 -13.23 15.93 -0.73
N ILE A 215 -12.39 15.41 -1.64
CA ILE A 215 -10.96 15.72 -1.73
C ILE A 215 -10.68 16.40 -3.05
N TYR A 216 -10.18 17.65 -3.01
CA TYR A 216 -9.93 18.47 -4.20
C TYR A 216 -11.14 18.50 -5.17
N ASN A 217 -12.35 18.75 -4.63
CA ASN A 217 -13.63 18.73 -5.36
C ASN A 217 -14.02 17.36 -5.98
N ARG A 218 -13.37 16.26 -5.58
CA ARG A 218 -13.74 14.91 -5.98
C ARG A 218 -14.42 14.16 -4.85
N LYS A 219 -15.53 13.49 -5.16
CA LYS A 219 -16.20 12.54 -4.25
C LYS A 219 -15.49 11.20 -4.24
N ILE A 220 -15.36 10.61 -3.07
CA ILE A 220 -14.81 9.26 -2.90
C ILE A 220 -15.92 8.25 -3.20
N GLU A 221 -15.66 7.36 -4.15
CA GLU A 221 -16.49 6.21 -4.44
C GLU A 221 -15.88 4.97 -3.80
N LEU A 222 -16.39 4.56 -2.64
CA LEU A 222 -15.97 3.32 -2.00
C LEU A 222 -16.56 2.11 -2.75
N LYS A 223 -15.69 1.21 -3.20
CA LYS A 223 -16.06 -0.11 -3.72
C LYS A 223 -15.60 -1.17 -2.72
N ILE A 224 -16.46 -2.15 -2.48
CA ILE A 224 -16.22 -3.19 -1.48
C ILE A 224 -16.25 -4.54 -2.19
N ASN A 225 -15.21 -5.34 -1.96
CA ASN A 225 -15.14 -6.73 -2.37
C ASN A 225 -15.27 -7.63 -1.14
N GLU A 226 -16.22 -8.55 -1.17
CA GLU A 226 -16.48 -9.50 -0.10
C GLU A 226 -15.92 -10.87 -0.50
N THR A 227 -15.04 -11.46 0.31
CA THR A 227 -14.41 -12.77 -0.01
C THR A 227 -14.59 -13.79 1.11
N SER A 228 -15.10 -14.96 0.75
CA SER A 228 -15.18 -16.16 1.61
C SER A 228 -14.14 -17.22 1.23
N TYR A 229 -13.29 -16.92 0.25
CA TYR A 229 -12.41 -17.90 -0.37
C TYR A 229 -11.03 -17.99 0.30
N PRO A 230 -10.33 -19.13 0.17
CA PRO A 230 -8.97 -19.29 0.69
C PRO A 230 -7.98 -18.26 0.14
N PRO A 231 -6.83 -18.04 0.80
CA PRO A 231 -5.84 -17.04 0.41
C PRO A 231 -5.41 -17.06 -1.07
N LYS A 232 -5.13 -18.25 -1.62
CA LYS A 232 -4.67 -18.42 -3.02
C LYS A 232 -5.67 -17.88 -4.05
N THR A 233 -6.97 -18.04 -3.78
CA THR A 233 -8.04 -17.56 -4.65
C THR A 233 -8.35 -16.07 -4.44
N THR A 234 -8.12 -15.57 -3.23
CA THR A 234 -8.39 -14.17 -2.88
C THR A 234 -7.58 -13.18 -3.72
N SER A 235 -6.30 -13.43 -4.01
CA SER A 235 -5.51 -12.49 -4.84
C SER A 235 -6.01 -12.36 -6.27
N ALA A 236 -6.48 -13.45 -6.89
CA ALA A 236 -7.05 -13.37 -8.25
C ALA A 236 -8.37 -12.58 -8.26
N ILE A 237 -9.20 -12.76 -7.23
CA ILE A 237 -10.45 -12.00 -7.05
C ILE A 237 -10.15 -10.52 -6.84
N VAL A 238 -9.20 -10.19 -5.96
CA VAL A 238 -8.81 -8.80 -5.70
C VAL A 238 -8.19 -8.15 -6.94
N LYS A 239 -7.36 -8.88 -7.69
CA LYS A 239 -6.80 -8.39 -8.96
C LYS A 239 -7.90 -8.00 -9.93
N ARG A 240 -8.87 -8.90 -10.15
CA ARG A 240 -10.01 -8.64 -11.02
C ARG A 240 -10.85 -7.47 -10.51
N PHE A 241 -11.10 -7.41 -9.20
CA PHE A 241 -11.83 -6.30 -8.59
C PHE A 241 -11.15 -4.95 -8.83
N ILE A 242 -9.83 -4.86 -8.66
CA ILE A 242 -9.05 -3.65 -8.94
C ILE A 242 -9.20 -3.22 -10.40
N GLN A 243 -9.08 -4.17 -11.33
CA GLN A 243 -9.17 -3.91 -12.77
C GLN A 243 -10.59 -3.54 -13.19
N ASP A 244 -11.58 -4.34 -12.82
CA ASP A 244 -12.98 -4.15 -13.23
C ASP A 244 -13.57 -2.85 -12.66
N LYS A 245 -13.18 -2.48 -11.43
CA LYS A 245 -13.69 -1.27 -10.76
C LYS A 245 -12.78 -0.06 -10.93
N GLN A 246 -11.65 -0.19 -11.61
CA GLN A 246 -10.67 0.88 -11.78
C GLN A 246 -10.33 1.49 -10.41
N ILE A 247 -9.83 0.68 -9.48
CA ILE A 247 -9.50 1.15 -8.14
C ILE A 247 -8.22 1.98 -8.17
N PHE A 248 -8.29 3.22 -7.68
CA PHE A 248 -7.13 4.10 -7.53
C PHE A 248 -6.23 3.64 -6.39
N ALA A 249 -6.82 3.37 -5.22
CA ALA A 249 -6.11 2.89 -4.04
C ALA A 249 -7.00 1.97 -3.20
N MET A 250 -6.38 1.01 -2.53
CA MET A 250 -7.02 0.12 -1.57
C MET A 250 -6.82 0.65 -0.14
N THR A 251 -7.81 0.47 0.74
CA THR A 251 -7.72 0.81 2.17
C THR A 251 -8.35 -0.24 3.05
N SER A 252 -7.86 -0.36 4.29
CA SER A 252 -8.49 -1.15 5.36
C SER A 252 -8.81 -2.59 4.96
N ALA A 253 -8.05 -3.15 4.01
CA ALA A 253 -8.30 -4.47 3.48
C ALA A 253 -7.99 -5.53 4.54
N PHE A 254 -8.88 -6.50 4.69
CA PHE A 254 -8.75 -7.65 5.56
C PHE A 254 -9.00 -8.92 4.75
N THR A 255 -7.96 -9.75 4.58
CA THR A 255 -8.01 -10.94 3.72
C THR A 255 -7.77 -12.25 4.49
N ALA A 256 -7.73 -12.20 5.82
CA ALA A 256 -7.65 -13.36 6.72
C ALA A 256 -6.58 -14.39 6.31
N GLY A 257 -5.32 -13.96 6.21
CA GLY A 257 -4.17 -14.84 5.92
C GLY A 257 -3.68 -14.83 4.48
N ALA A 258 -4.20 -13.93 3.62
CA ALA A 258 -3.67 -13.67 2.28
C ALA A 258 -2.80 -12.41 2.23
N ASP A 259 -2.23 -11.99 3.37
CA ASP A 259 -1.54 -10.71 3.52
C ASP A 259 -0.31 -10.60 2.62
N LYS A 260 0.48 -11.68 2.51
CA LYS A 260 1.68 -11.71 1.67
C LYS A 260 1.34 -11.65 0.18
N GLU A 261 0.34 -12.44 -0.22
CA GLU A 261 -0.12 -12.49 -1.60
C GLU A 261 -0.78 -11.17 -2.01
N LEU A 262 -1.50 -10.51 -1.09
CA LEU A 262 -2.06 -9.19 -1.33
C LEU A 262 -0.97 -8.14 -1.46
N ALA A 263 0.03 -8.12 -0.57
CA ALA A 263 1.14 -7.18 -0.67
C ALA A 263 1.90 -7.36 -2.00
N ALA A 264 2.23 -8.60 -2.38
CA ALA A 264 2.88 -8.89 -3.66
C ALA A 264 2.00 -8.46 -4.86
N LEU A 265 0.68 -8.62 -4.75
CA LEU A 265 -0.25 -8.13 -5.78
C LEU A 265 -0.21 -6.60 -5.91
N MET A 266 -0.21 -5.87 -4.80
CA MET A 266 -0.14 -4.40 -4.81
C MET A 266 1.15 -3.90 -5.44
N ASP A 267 2.26 -4.59 -5.19
CA ASP A 267 3.55 -4.27 -5.80
C ASP A 267 3.52 -4.47 -7.32
N ASN A 268 3.00 -5.63 -7.77
CA ASN A 268 2.88 -5.95 -9.18
C ASN A 268 1.94 -5.00 -9.93
N LEU A 269 0.83 -4.59 -9.30
CA LEU A 269 -0.15 -3.69 -9.91
C LEU A 269 0.19 -2.21 -9.71
N HIS A 270 1.19 -1.89 -8.89
CA HIS A 270 1.52 -0.53 -8.48
C HIS A 270 0.33 0.23 -7.86
N VAL A 271 -0.57 -0.49 -7.17
CA VAL A 271 -1.75 0.09 -6.53
C VAL A 271 -1.45 0.32 -5.04
N PRO A 272 -1.57 1.55 -4.52
CA PRO A 272 -1.36 1.81 -3.11
C PRO A 272 -2.38 1.06 -2.24
N LEU A 273 -1.90 0.37 -1.21
CA LEU A 273 -2.69 -0.23 -0.15
C LEU A 273 -2.36 0.43 1.19
N ILE A 274 -3.30 1.22 1.68
CA ILE A 274 -3.15 2.03 2.88
C ILE A 274 -3.83 1.35 4.07
N GLY A 275 -3.08 1.12 5.14
CA GLY A 275 -3.60 0.55 6.37
C GLY A 275 -4.30 -0.79 6.19
N PRO A 276 -3.68 -1.81 5.56
CA PRO A 276 -4.25 -3.15 5.58
C PRO A 276 -4.41 -3.61 7.03
N LEU A 277 -5.55 -4.24 7.33
CA LEU A 277 -5.86 -4.76 8.65
C LEU A 277 -5.23 -6.14 8.80
N THR A 278 -3.95 -6.13 9.16
CA THR A 278 -3.15 -7.34 9.34
C THR A 278 -2.50 -7.39 10.72
N LEU A 279 -2.29 -8.61 11.20
CA LEU A 279 -1.47 -8.87 12.38
C LEU A 279 0.03 -8.90 12.06
N TYR A 280 0.38 -9.06 10.77
CA TYR A 280 1.74 -9.36 10.31
C TYR A 280 2.22 -8.35 9.25
N PRO A 281 2.44 -7.07 9.63
CA PRO A 281 3.02 -6.10 8.72
C PRO A 281 4.41 -6.54 8.28
N GLN A 282 4.74 -6.30 7.02
CA GLN A 282 6.06 -6.64 6.47
C GLN A 282 7.09 -5.57 6.86
N GLY A 283 8.13 -5.97 7.59
CA GLY A 283 9.21 -5.09 8.06
C GLY A 283 10.58 -5.32 7.43
N GLY A 284 10.68 -6.16 6.39
CA GLY A 284 11.94 -6.51 5.72
C GLY A 284 12.31 -5.59 4.55
N LEU A 285 13.60 -5.43 4.28
CA LEU A 285 14.11 -4.73 3.11
C LEU A 285 14.27 -5.69 1.90
N PRO A 286 13.98 -5.24 0.66
CA PRO A 286 13.38 -3.95 0.33
C PRO A 286 11.91 -3.89 0.76
N LEU A 287 11.49 -2.73 1.28
CA LEU A 287 10.09 -2.52 1.63
C LEU A 287 9.26 -2.41 0.35
N ASN A 288 8.07 -3.00 0.38
CA ASN A 288 7.08 -2.79 -0.65
C ASN A 288 6.57 -1.35 -0.57
N ARG A 289 6.98 -0.51 -1.53
CA ARG A 289 6.64 0.93 -1.58
C ARG A 289 5.15 1.22 -1.81
N HIS A 290 4.36 0.19 -2.16
CA HIS A 290 2.93 0.31 -2.43
C HIS A 290 2.07 -0.09 -1.23
N VAL A 291 2.66 -0.58 -0.12
CA VAL A 291 1.90 -0.99 1.07
C VAL A 291 2.32 -0.17 2.28
N PHE A 292 1.35 0.51 2.89
CA PHE A 292 1.56 1.43 4.00
C PHE A 292 0.90 0.88 5.26
N TYR A 293 1.70 0.23 6.11
CA TYR A 293 1.21 -0.29 7.39
C TYR A 293 1.07 0.84 8.41
N ILE A 294 -0.15 1.02 8.93
CA ILE A 294 -0.45 1.99 10.00
C ILE A 294 -0.41 1.30 11.37
N LEU A 295 -0.68 -0.01 11.41
CA LEU A 295 -0.64 -0.82 12.62
C LEU A 295 0.71 -1.52 12.73
N SER A 296 1.24 -1.59 13.96
CA SER A 296 2.55 -2.18 14.27
C SER A 296 2.58 -3.72 14.23
N GLY A 297 1.41 -4.35 14.09
CA GLY A 297 1.27 -5.80 14.18
C GLY A 297 1.55 -6.36 15.56
N ILE A 298 1.46 -7.68 15.68
CA ILE A 298 1.64 -8.36 16.96
C ILE A 298 3.09 -8.38 17.44
N ASP A 299 4.06 -8.31 16.53
CA ASP A 299 5.48 -8.21 16.88
C ASP A 299 5.78 -6.88 17.58
N GLY A 300 5.28 -5.76 17.03
CA GLY A 300 5.42 -4.44 17.64
C GLY A 300 4.72 -4.35 19.00
N GLN A 301 3.53 -4.94 19.13
CA GLN A 301 2.81 -5.03 20.40
C GLN A 301 3.57 -5.86 21.45
N ALA A 302 4.11 -7.02 21.05
CA ALA A 302 4.88 -7.88 21.94
C ALA A 302 6.13 -7.15 22.45
N ARG A 303 6.85 -6.44 21.56
CA ARG A 303 8.01 -5.63 21.94
C ARG A 303 7.65 -4.53 22.93
N ALA A 304 6.54 -3.83 22.71
CA ALA A 304 6.04 -2.80 23.64
C ALA A 304 5.70 -3.39 25.02
N LEU A 305 5.10 -4.58 25.07
CA LEU A 305 4.80 -5.28 26.31
C LEU A 305 6.06 -5.77 27.04
N VAL A 306 7.08 -6.24 26.31
CA VAL A 306 8.38 -6.56 26.91
C VAL A 306 9.03 -5.32 27.49
N ASN A 307 8.98 -4.17 26.80
CA ASN A 307 9.47 -2.90 27.34
C ASN A 307 8.78 -2.56 28.66
N PHE A 308 7.44 -2.60 28.68
CA PHE A 308 6.67 -2.32 29.88
C PHE A 308 6.99 -3.30 31.02
N ALA A 309 6.96 -4.61 30.73
CA ALA A 309 7.19 -5.65 31.73
C ALA A 309 8.59 -5.52 32.35
N CYS A 310 9.63 -5.41 31.52
CA CYS A 310 11.00 -5.34 32.00
C CYS A 310 11.33 -4.03 32.76
N GLN A 311 10.58 -2.94 32.53
CA GLN A 311 10.65 -1.72 33.34
C GLN A 311 9.94 -1.87 34.70
N ARG A 312 8.86 -2.67 34.74
CA ARG A 312 8.03 -2.86 35.96
C ARG A 312 8.54 -4.01 36.85
N MET A 313 9.39 -4.90 36.33
CA MET A 313 9.93 -6.04 37.07
C MET A 313 10.82 -5.59 38.24
N PRO A 314 10.46 -5.91 39.50
CA PRO A 314 11.26 -5.54 40.67
C PRO A 314 12.61 -6.28 40.74
N ASP A 315 12.64 -7.54 40.31
CA ASP A 315 13.86 -8.33 40.17
C ASP A 315 13.94 -8.91 38.76
N LYS A 316 14.84 -8.37 37.93
CA LYS A 316 15.06 -8.85 36.57
C LYS A 316 15.53 -10.31 36.52
N ARG A 317 16.08 -10.86 37.62
CA ARG A 317 16.46 -12.28 37.73
C ARG A 317 15.27 -13.22 37.83
N ALA A 318 14.10 -12.71 38.21
CA ALA A 318 12.86 -13.51 38.20
C ALA A 318 12.45 -13.88 36.76
N GLY A 319 13.02 -13.22 35.74
CA GLY A 319 12.93 -13.64 34.35
C GLY A 319 11.52 -13.64 33.76
N VAL A 320 11.46 -14.03 32.49
CA VAL A 320 10.25 -14.06 31.68
C VAL A 320 9.93 -15.50 31.28
N LEU A 321 8.67 -15.89 31.34
CA LEU A 321 8.15 -17.13 30.76
C LEU A 321 7.29 -16.79 29.55
N ILE A 322 7.50 -17.47 28.42
CA ILE A 322 6.62 -17.42 27.26
C ILE A 322 5.89 -18.74 27.16
N VAL A 323 4.57 -18.67 27.27
CA VAL A 323 3.68 -19.80 27.04
C VAL A 323 3.07 -19.64 25.66
N TYR A 324 3.18 -20.63 24.80
CA TYR A 324 2.71 -20.54 23.42
C TYR A 324 2.19 -21.88 22.90
N SER A 325 1.21 -21.83 22.01
CA SER A 325 0.83 -22.99 21.23
C SER A 325 1.87 -23.26 20.14
N ASP A 326 2.23 -24.53 19.91
CA ASP A 326 3.24 -24.89 18.90
C ASP A 326 2.68 -24.86 17.47
N ASP A 327 2.22 -23.69 17.05
CA ASP A 327 1.72 -23.43 15.72
C ASP A 327 2.57 -22.35 15.01
N GLN A 328 2.41 -22.24 13.70
CA GLN A 328 3.25 -21.35 12.89
C GLN A 328 3.02 -19.85 13.20
N MET A 329 1.87 -19.51 13.77
CA MET A 329 1.43 -18.15 14.08
C MET A 329 2.18 -17.55 15.28
N THR A 330 2.60 -18.37 16.24
CA THR A 330 3.26 -17.93 17.48
C THR A 330 4.78 -17.75 17.33
N LYS A 331 5.40 -18.36 16.32
CA LYS A 331 6.86 -18.33 16.12
C LYS A 331 7.42 -16.91 15.94
N GLY A 332 6.75 -16.07 15.15
CA GLY A 332 7.19 -14.68 14.93
C GLY A 332 7.19 -13.86 16.22
N VAL A 333 6.08 -13.97 16.98
CA VAL A 333 5.92 -13.28 18.27
C VAL A 333 6.92 -13.79 19.30
N LEU A 334 7.16 -15.10 19.35
CA LEU A 334 8.14 -15.72 20.24
C LEU A 334 9.54 -15.11 20.02
N GLU A 335 9.97 -15.00 18.76
CA GLU A 335 11.26 -14.39 18.42
C GLU A 335 11.29 -12.89 18.71
N ALA A 336 10.19 -12.17 18.48
CA ALA A 336 10.08 -10.75 18.84
C ALA A 336 10.23 -10.53 20.36
N ILE A 337 9.63 -11.39 21.19
CA ILE A 337 9.77 -11.32 22.64
C ILE A 337 11.22 -11.64 23.06
N LYS A 338 11.81 -12.72 22.54
CA LYS A 338 13.20 -13.11 22.85
C LYS A 338 14.20 -11.99 22.55
N ASP A 339 14.15 -11.45 21.33
CA ASP A 339 15.02 -10.36 20.88
C ASP A 339 14.85 -9.11 21.75
N GLN A 340 13.61 -8.74 22.09
CA GLN A 340 13.36 -7.58 22.94
C GLN A 340 13.80 -7.79 24.39
N CYS A 341 13.65 -9.01 24.93
CA CYS A 341 14.12 -9.34 26.28
C CYS A 341 15.64 -9.22 26.39
N GLN A 342 16.37 -9.65 25.36
CA GLN A 342 17.81 -9.49 25.26
C GLN A 342 18.21 -8.01 25.24
N LYS A 343 17.53 -7.18 24.43
CA LYS A 343 17.79 -5.73 24.34
C LYS A 343 17.54 -4.98 25.65
N ASN A 344 16.54 -5.38 26.42
CA ASN A 344 16.15 -4.70 27.66
C ASN A 344 16.85 -5.23 28.93
N GLY A 345 17.70 -6.25 28.78
CA GLY A 345 18.44 -6.87 29.89
C GLY A 345 17.55 -7.62 30.89
N CYS A 346 16.43 -8.19 30.44
CA CYS A 346 15.59 -9.08 31.27
C CYS A 346 15.96 -10.57 31.15
N GLY A 347 17.10 -10.87 30.49
CA GLY A 347 17.63 -12.22 30.32
C GLY A 347 16.88 -13.02 29.24
N PRO A 348 17.39 -14.20 28.87
CA PRO A 348 16.70 -15.07 27.92
C PRO A 348 15.40 -15.58 28.55
N PRO A 349 14.24 -15.43 27.86
CA PRO A 349 12.99 -15.95 28.37
C PRO A 349 13.00 -17.47 28.35
N GLU A 350 12.40 -18.08 29.37
CA GLU A 350 12.06 -19.50 29.35
C GLU A 350 10.83 -19.71 28.47
N THR A 351 10.76 -20.84 27.78
CA THR A 351 9.67 -21.12 26.83
C THR A 351 8.96 -22.40 27.22
N TYR A 352 7.63 -22.38 27.15
CA TYR A 352 6.78 -23.54 27.38
C TYR A 352 5.76 -23.66 26.26
N SER A 353 5.86 -24.73 25.48
CA SER A 353 4.88 -25.04 24.44
C SER A 353 3.74 -25.90 25.00
N TYR A 354 2.54 -25.71 24.47
CA TYR A 354 1.39 -26.57 24.73
C TYR A 354 0.68 -26.96 23.42
N PRO A 355 0.10 -28.17 23.33
CA PRO A 355 -0.74 -28.54 22.19
C PRO A 355 -2.06 -27.75 22.21
N HIS A 356 -2.55 -27.31 21.05
CA HIS A 356 -3.89 -26.74 20.94
C HIS A 356 -4.95 -27.81 21.21
N ALA A 357 -5.53 -27.80 22.40
CA ALA A 357 -6.82 -28.40 22.75
C ALA A 357 -7.04 -28.27 24.25
N ASP A 358 -8.29 -28.35 24.67
CA ASP A 358 -8.76 -28.54 26.05
C ASP A 358 -8.18 -29.77 26.78
N SER A 359 -7.12 -30.42 26.27
CA SER A 359 -6.45 -31.53 26.94
C SER A 359 -5.50 -31.00 28.01
N ASP A 360 -6.10 -30.78 29.18
CA ASP A 360 -5.46 -30.67 30.49
C ASP A 360 -5.00 -29.27 30.93
N VAL A 361 -5.93 -28.31 30.86
CA VAL A 361 -5.83 -27.01 31.56
C VAL A 361 -5.41 -27.18 33.03
N PRO A 362 -5.91 -28.17 33.81
CA PRO A 362 -5.43 -28.45 35.17
C PRO A 362 -3.94 -28.73 35.28
N THR A 363 -3.40 -29.69 34.51
CA THR A 363 -1.96 -29.97 34.50
C THR A 363 -1.14 -28.77 34.08
N PHE A 364 -1.63 -28.01 33.10
CA PHE A 364 -0.96 -26.80 32.66
C PHE A 364 -0.91 -25.73 33.77
N ALA A 365 -2.04 -25.47 34.44
CA ALA A 365 -2.13 -24.51 35.53
C ALA A 365 -1.29 -24.96 36.76
N ALA A 366 -1.28 -26.25 37.08
CA ALA A 366 -0.44 -26.82 38.14
C ALA A 366 1.06 -26.63 37.84
N ARG A 367 1.47 -26.81 36.57
CA ARG A 367 2.85 -26.57 36.15
C ARG A 367 3.22 -25.10 36.20
N LEU A 368 2.31 -24.20 35.81
CA LEU A 368 2.52 -22.76 36.00
C LEU A 368 2.68 -22.41 37.48
N LYS A 369 1.92 -23.00 38.40
CA LYS A 369 2.04 -22.74 39.86
C LYS A 369 3.45 -23.03 40.40
N GLN A 370 4.20 -23.93 39.77
CA GLN A 370 5.57 -24.27 40.16
C GLN A 370 6.63 -23.31 39.61
N THR A 371 6.27 -22.38 38.70
CA THR A 371 7.23 -21.47 38.09
C THR A 371 7.67 -20.37 39.06
N SER A 372 8.96 -20.06 39.09
CA SER A 372 9.50 -18.92 39.84
C SER A 372 9.43 -17.60 39.07
N LYS A 373 8.85 -17.61 37.87
CA LYS A 373 8.84 -16.47 36.95
C LYS A 373 7.84 -15.41 37.36
N SER A 374 8.25 -14.15 37.24
CA SER A 374 7.42 -13.00 37.66
C SER A 374 6.54 -12.42 36.55
N VAL A 375 6.88 -12.70 35.29
CA VAL A 375 6.17 -12.25 34.10
C VAL A 375 5.90 -13.44 33.20
N ILE A 376 4.64 -13.64 32.84
CA ILE A 376 4.20 -14.66 31.90
C ILE A 376 3.59 -13.98 30.68
N PHE A 377 4.16 -14.23 29.50
CA PHE A 377 3.56 -13.92 28.20
C PHE A 377 2.77 -15.13 27.73
N PHE A 378 1.44 -15.01 27.71
CA PHE A 378 0.57 -16.07 27.18
C PHE A 378 0.17 -15.76 25.73
N LEU A 379 0.66 -16.58 24.79
CA LEU A 379 0.38 -16.55 23.36
C LEU A 379 -0.65 -17.65 23.04
N GLY A 380 -1.91 -17.37 23.33
CA GLY A 380 -3.02 -18.27 23.07
C GLY A 380 -4.31 -17.50 22.80
N THR A 381 -5.39 -18.22 22.52
CA THR A 381 -6.70 -17.63 22.31
C THR A 381 -7.27 -17.05 23.61
N GLY A 382 -8.22 -16.12 23.49
CA GLY A 382 -8.93 -15.58 24.66
C GLY A 382 -9.68 -16.67 25.45
N ARG A 383 -10.17 -17.72 24.78
CA ARG A 383 -10.85 -18.85 25.42
C ARG A 383 -9.88 -19.66 26.29
N GLU A 384 -8.72 -20.01 25.75
CA GLU A 384 -7.67 -20.73 26.48
C GLU A 384 -7.16 -19.88 27.66
N ALA A 385 -6.97 -18.57 27.47
CA ALA A 385 -6.59 -17.66 28.55
C ALA A 385 -7.63 -17.63 29.69
N ILE A 386 -8.92 -17.56 29.36
CA ILE A 386 -10.00 -17.58 30.36
C ILE A 386 -10.04 -18.92 31.11
N ALA A 387 -9.94 -20.04 30.39
CA ALA A 387 -9.91 -21.36 31.00
C ALA A 387 -8.74 -21.50 31.98
N LEU A 388 -7.55 -21.08 31.55
CA LEU A 388 -6.34 -21.06 32.39
C LEU A 388 -6.50 -20.21 33.64
N MET A 389 -7.06 -19.00 33.50
CA MET A 389 -7.27 -18.10 34.64
C MET A 389 -8.28 -18.64 35.65
N LYS A 390 -9.32 -19.34 35.19
CA LYS A 390 -10.29 -20.02 36.06
C LYS A 390 -9.62 -21.13 36.86
N GLU A 391 -8.92 -22.04 36.17
CA GLU A 391 -8.20 -23.14 36.81
C GLU A 391 -7.15 -22.65 37.83
N ALA A 392 -6.36 -21.64 37.46
CA ALA A 392 -5.37 -21.05 38.36
C ALA A 392 -6.00 -20.43 39.62
N THR A 393 -7.28 -20.05 39.57
CA THR A 393 -8.02 -19.54 40.73
C THR A 393 -8.51 -20.67 41.65
N GLU A 394 -8.78 -21.85 41.09
CA GLU A 394 -9.22 -23.04 41.85
C GLU A 394 -8.04 -23.75 42.52
N LEU A 395 -6.85 -23.72 41.91
CA LEU A 395 -5.61 -24.26 42.47
C LEU A 395 -5.04 -23.47 43.66
N ARG A 396 -5.80 -22.58 44.31
CA ARG A 396 -5.33 -21.78 45.46
C ARG A 396 -4.81 -22.67 46.59
#